data_AF-A0A2P5A451-F1
#
_entry.id   AF-A0A2P5A451-F1
#
_cell.length_a   1.000
_cell.length_b   1.000
_cell.length_c   1.000
_cell.angle_alpha   90.00
_cell.angle_beta   90.00
_cell.angle_gamma   90.00
#
_symmetry.space_group_name_H-M   'P 1'
#
loop_
_entity.id
_entity.type
_entity.pdbx_description
1 polymer ?
#
loop_
_entity_poly.entity_id
_entity_poly.type
_entity_poly.pdbx_seq_one_letter_code
_entity_poly.pdbx_strand_id
1 'polypeptide(L)' 'VDFGFGNPVWVGAHGKVGSEFRNLIILIDSQGSNDKEIEAFVTLEDRQMAVLESDSKFLAFAWNSKSINSSL' A
#
# COMPACT_ATOMS: atom_id res chain seq x y z
N VAL A 1 -17.32 -3.46 5.68
CA VAL A 1 -18.53 -3.34 6.52
C VAL A 1 -19.64 -2.80 5.66
N ASP A 2 -20.72 -3.56 5.50
CA ASP A 2 -21.90 -3.12 4.78
C ASP A 2 -22.81 -2.32 5.73
N PHE A 3 -23.13 -1.08 5.35
CA PHE A 3 -24.01 -0.18 6.09
C PHE A 3 -25.44 -0.10 5.49
N GLY A 4 -25.78 -1.01 4.57
CA GLY A 4 -27.05 -1.05 3.84
C GLY A 4 -26.93 -0.74 2.34
N PHE A 5 -25.70 -0.62 1.82
CA PHE A 5 -25.43 -0.25 0.42
C PHE A 5 -24.38 -1.17 -0.25
N GLY A 6 -24.03 -2.29 0.38
CA GLY A 6 -23.00 -3.23 -0.07
C GLY A 6 -21.67 -3.05 0.65
N ASN A 7 -20.75 -3.98 0.42
CA ASN A 7 -19.40 -3.94 0.97
C ASN A 7 -18.55 -2.83 0.34
N PRO A 8 -17.58 -2.27 1.07
CA PRO A 8 -16.69 -1.24 0.53
C PRO A 8 -15.84 -1.82 -0.60
N VAL A 9 -15.70 -1.06 -1.69
CA VAL A 9 -14.81 -1.43 -2.80
C VAL A 9 -13.34 -1.45 -2.36
N TRP A 10 -12.97 -0.56 -1.44
CA TRP A 10 -11.61 -0.44 -0.90
C TRP A 10 -11.65 0.15 0.51
N VAL A 11 -10.67 -0.22 1.35
CA VAL A 11 -10.46 0.34 2.69
C VAL A 11 -9.00 0.73 2.87
N GLY A 12 -8.75 1.91 3.44
CA GLY A 12 -7.40 2.42 3.70
C GLY A 12 -7.08 2.46 5.19
N ALA A 13 -5.78 2.41 5.52
CA ALA A 13 -5.31 2.32 6.91
C ALA A 13 -5.27 3.67 7.65
N HIS A 14 -4.86 4.75 6.98
CA HIS A 14 -4.67 6.05 7.62
C HIS A 14 -4.96 7.21 6.65
N GLY A 15 -5.41 8.34 7.21
CA GLY A 15 -5.54 9.62 6.50
C GLY A 15 -4.24 10.42 6.59
N LYS A 16 -4.30 11.61 7.22
CA LYS A 16 -3.11 12.42 7.48
C LYS A 16 -2.15 11.66 8.40
N VAL A 17 -0.90 11.51 7.97
CA VAL A 17 0.16 10.81 8.70
C VAL A 17 1.03 11.83 9.44
N GLY A 18 1.18 11.65 10.74
CA GLY A 18 2.12 12.38 11.60
C GLY A 18 3.32 11.54 12.00
N SER A 19 4.23 12.13 12.78
CA SER A 19 5.45 11.47 13.24
C SER A 19 5.18 10.28 14.18
N GLU A 20 4.02 10.25 14.82
CA GLU A 20 3.54 9.17 15.68
C GLU A 20 3.33 7.84 14.93
N PHE A 21 3.21 7.88 13.61
CA PHE A 21 3.04 6.70 12.77
C PHE A 21 4.36 6.21 12.13
N ARG A 22 5.49 6.83 12.48
CA ARG A 22 6.78 6.44 11.89
C ARG A 22 7.20 5.03 12.33
N ASN A 23 7.68 4.24 11.38
CA ASN A 23 8.02 2.82 11.54
C ASN A 23 6.80 1.95 11.84
N LEU A 24 5.59 2.42 11.48
CA LEU A 24 4.39 1.61 11.50
C LEU A 24 4.15 1.03 10.11
N ILE A 25 3.85 -0.28 10.08
CA ILE A 25 3.41 -0.98 8.88
C ILE A 25 2.04 -1.58 9.19
N ILE A 26 1.06 -1.27 8.35
CA ILE A 26 -0.29 -1.83 8.44
C ILE A 26 -0.52 -2.70 7.22
N LEU A 27 -0.93 -3.95 7.45
CA LEU A 27 -1.28 -4.91 6.42
C LEU A 27 -2.79 -5.04 6.37
N ILE A 28 -3.37 -4.93 5.17
CA ILE A 28 -4.80 -5.03 4.92
C ILE A 28 -5.02 -6.11 3.87
N ASP A 29 -6.01 -6.98 4.09
CA ASP A 29 -6.44 -7.95 3.09
C ASP A 29 -6.91 -7.21 1.82
N SER A 30 -6.42 -7.62 0.65
CA SER A 30 -6.88 -7.07 -0.61
C SER A 30 -8.37 -7.34 -0.77
N GLN A 31 -9.15 -6.30 -1.02
CA GLN A 31 -10.59 -6.43 -1.33
C GLN A 31 -10.85 -6.79 -2.81
N GLY A 32 -9.80 -7.17 -3.55
CA GLY A 32 -9.87 -7.61 -4.95
C GLY A 32 -10.29 -9.07 -5.12
N SER A 33 -10.40 -9.51 -6.38
CA SER A 33 -10.95 -10.83 -6.76
C SER A 33 -10.05 -12.03 -6.45
N ASN A 34 -8.83 -11.80 -5.94
CA ASN A 34 -7.90 -12.86 -5.57
C ASN A 34 -7.70 -12.83 -4.05
N ASP A 35 -8.20 -13.86 -3.36
CA ASP A 35 -8.19 -14.02 -1.89
C ASP A 35 -6.78 -14.17 -1.24
N LYS A 36 -5.71 -13.77 -1.94
CA LYS A 36 -4.31 -13.98 -1.52
C LYS A 36 -3.44 -12.74 -1.59
N GLU A 37 -4.00 -11.60 -1.98
CA GLU A 37 -3.26 -10.34 -2.09
C GLU A 37 -3.39 -9.53 -0.80
N ILE A 38 -2.34 -8.78 -0.45
CA ILE A 38 -2.28 -7.91 0.73
C ILE A 38 -1.85 -6.53 0.26
N GLU A 39 -2.49 -5.48 0.76
CA GLU A 39 -2.02 -4.10 0.65
C GLU A 39 -1.26 -3.71 1.91
N ALA A 40 -0.05 -3.17 1.73
CA ALA A 40 0.82 -2.74 2.82
C ALA A 40 0.96 -1.22 2.84
N PHE A 41 0.53 -0.60 3.94
CA PHE A 41 0.75 0.81 4.22
C PHE A 41 2.02 0.95 5.07
N VAL A 42 3.09 1.44 4.46
CA VAL A 42 4.41 1.58 5.08
C VAL A 42 4.69 3.05 5.36
N THR A 43 4.84 3.41 6.64
CA THR A 43 5.22 4.77 7.04
C THR A 43 6.64 4.79 7.57
N LEU A 44 7.55 5.46 6.87
CA LEU A 44 8.95 5.63 7.27
C LEU A 44 9.37 7.09 7.11
N GLU A 45 10.56 7.44 7.59
CA GLU A 45 11.16 8.73 7.24
C GLU A 45 11.52 8.77 5.76
N ASP A 46 11.52 9.96 5.16
CA ASP A 46 11.79 10.17 3.73
C ASP A 46 13.07 9.47 3.25
N ARG A 47 14.15 9.52 4.05
CA ARG A 47 15.42 8.86 3.70
C ARG A 47 15.30 7.34 3.65
N GLN A 48 14.48 6.76 4.53
CA GLN A 48 14.24 5.31 4.58
C GLN A 48 13.27 4.89 3.48
N MET A 49 12.25 5.71 3.19
CA MET A 49 11.36 5.52 2.03
C MET A 49 12.14 5.52 0.73
N ALA A 50 13.06 6.47 0.53
CA ALA A 50 13.87 6.53 -0.69
C ALA A 50 14.72 5.26 -0.91
N VAL A 51 15.23 4.65 0.16
CA VAL A 51 15.93 3.37 0.08
C VAL A 51 14.97 2.25 -0.30
N LEU A 52 13.81 2.16 0.36
CA LEU A 52 12.82 1.11 0.10
C LEU A 52 12.25 1.20 -1.33
N GLU A 53 11.94 2.40 -1.81
CA GLU A 53 11.42 2.69 -3.16
C GLU A 53 12.45 2.48 -4.28
N SER A 54 13.72 2.28 -3.95
CA SER A 54 14.79 1.98 -4.91
C SER A 54 15.34 0.56 -4.79
N ASP A 55 14.94 -0.20 -3.77
CA ASP A 55 15.41 -1.57 -3.55
C ASP A 55 14.76 -2.56 -4.54
N SER A 56 15.57 -3.13 -5.43
CA SER A 56 15.09 -4.04 -6.46
C SER A 56 14.55 -5.37 -5.93
N LYS A 57 14.98 -5.82 -4.75
CA LYS A 57 14.48 -7.05 -4.13
C LYS A 57 13.10 -6.81 -3.53
N PHE A 58 12.88 -5.65 -2.92
CA PHE A 58 11.57 -5.24 -2.43
C PHE A 58 10.59 -5.01 -3.58
N LEU A 59 11.01 -4.26 -4.61
CA LEU A 59 10.19 -3.96 -5.78
C LEU A 59 9.84 -5.18 -6.64
N ALA A 60 10.53 -6.32 -6.46
CA ALA A 60 10.14 -7.58 -7.09
C ALA A 60 8.80 -8.12 -6.57
N PHE A 61 8.35 -7.66 -5.39
CA PHE A 61 7.10 -8.09 -4.74
C PHE A 61 6.09 -6.96 -4.54
N ALA A 62 6.52 -5.70 -4.64
CA ALA A 62 5.63 -4.54 -4.54
C ALA A 62 5.13 -4.12 -5.93
N TRP A 63 3.86 -3.70 -6.01
CA TRP A 63 3.33 -3.10 -7.23
C TRP A 63 4.01 -1.76 -7.49
N ASN A 64 4.80 -1.67 -8.56
CA ASN A 64 5.51 -0.47 -8.94
C ASN A 64 4.81 0.21 -10.12
N SER A 65 4.23 1.39 -9.90
CA SER A 65 3.54 2.18 -10.94
C SER A 65 4.45 2.69 -12.06
N LYS A 66 5.78 2.57 -11.94
CA LYS A 66 6.73 2.93 -13.02
C LYS A 66 6.58 2.05 -14.27
N SER A 67 5.86 0.94 -14.20
CA SER A 67 5.52 0.09 -15.34
C SER A 67 4.34 0.61 -16.18
N ILE A 68 3.65 1.68 -15.77
CA ILE A 68 2.45 2.19 -16.45
C ILE A 68 2.79 3.15 -17.62
N ASN A 69 4.05 3.58 -17.78
CA ASN A 69 4.47 4.54 -18.83
C ASN A 69 5.02 3.92 -20.13
N SER A 70 4.78 2.63 -20.42
CA SER A 70 5.23 2.02 -21.69
C SER A 70 4.10 1.67 -22.69
N SER A 71 2.87 2.13 -22.48
CA SER A 71 1.74 1.76 -23.37
C SER A 71 0.60 2.79 -23.44
N LEU A 72 0.92 4.08 -23.64
CA LEU A 72 -0.02 5.08 -24.18
C LEU A 72 0.67 5.90 -25.27
#